data_AF-A0A7S3GY59-F1
#
_entry.id   AF-A0A7S3GY59-F1
#
_cell.length_a   1.000
_cell.length_b   1.000
_cell.length_c   1.000
_cell.angle_alpha   90.00
_cell.angle_beta   90.00
_cell.angle_gamma   90.00
#
_symmetry.space_group_name_H-M   'P 1'
#
loop_
_entity.id
_entity.type
_entity.pdbx_description
1 polymer ?
#
loop_
_entity_poly.entity_id
_entity_poly.type
_entity_poly.pdbx_seq_one_letter_code
_entity_poly.pdbx_strand_id
1 'polypeptide(L)'
;AQYSDWKDYKHVSGSEELTEQAKKLDSPLILQFAGESPELIVQAARFVQHDAAAIDLNLGCPQKVAKKGNFGAYLLKDKPLVLKILTKMVNELECPVTAKIRIFDSEEETLDMC
;
A
#
# COMPACT_ATOMS: atom_id res chain seq x y z
N ALA A 1 17.37 -0.76 11.16
CA ALA A 1 16.71 -1.10 12.42
C ALA A 1 16.29 -2.55 12.32
N GLN A 2 16.66 -3.41 13.26
CA GLN A 2 16.05 -4.74 13.36
C GLN A 2 14.58 -4.49 13.71
N TYR A 3 13.69 -4.66 12.72
CA TYR A 3 12.28 -4.78 13.01
C TYR A 3 12.07 -6.15 13.66
N SER A 4 11.28 -6.20 14.74
CA SER A 4 10.79 -7.45 15.32
C SER A 4 10.12 -8.29 14.22
N ASP A 5 10.26 -9.63 14.28
CA ASP A 5 9.56 -10.52 13.35
C ASP A 5 8.06 -10.22 13.45
N TRP A 6 7.46 -9.77 12.34
CA TRP A 6 6.06 -9.39 12.30
C TRP A 6 5.14 -10.57 12.65
N LYS A 7 5.66 -11.81 12.61
CA LYS A 7 4.97 -13.01 13.09
C LYS A 7 4.63 -12.96 14.58
N ASP A 8 5.35 -12.16 15.37
CA ASP A 8 5.07 -11.94 16.79
C ASP A 8 4.03 -10.82 17.01
N TYR A 9 3.60 -10.13 15.95
CA TYR A 9 2.53 -9.14 16.04
C TYR A 9 1.20 -9.82 16.35
N LYS A 10 0.75 -9.66 17.59
CA LYS A 10 -0.61 -10.04 17.97
C LYS A 10 -1.55 -8.94 17.52
N HIS A 11 -2.52 -9.30 16.68
CA HIS A 11 -3.64 -8.42 16.38
C HIS A 11 -4.42 -8.19 17.66
N VAL A 12 -4.18 -7.03 18.29
CA VAL A 12 -5.04 -6.52 19.33
C VAL A 12 -6.13 -5.77 18.59
N SER A 13 -7.26 -6.42 18.34
CA SER A 13 -8.48 -5.66 18.10
C SER A 13 -8.61 -4.73 19.31
N GLY A 14 -8.48 -3.42 19.11
CA GLY A 14 -8.69 -2.46 20.19
C GLY A 14 -10.00 -2.77 20.91
N SER A 15 -10.08 -2.45 22.21
CA SER A 15 -11.30 -2.67 23.00
C SER A 15 -12.54 -2.28 22.18
N GLU A 16 -13.54 -3.16 22.10
CA GLU A 16 -14.68 -3.09 21.16
C GLU A 16 -15.40 -1.72 21.12
N GLU A 17 -15.33 -0.94 22.20
CA GLU A 17 -15.91 0.41 22.29
C GLU A 17 -15.10 1.52 21.58
N LEU A 18 -13.75 1.43 21.53
CA LEU A 18 -12.93 2.39 20.77
C LEU A 18 -13.06 2.16 19.26
N THR A 19 -13.43 0.95 18.84
CA THR A 19 -13.43 0.53 17.44
C THR A 19 -14.60 1.06 16.63
N GLU A 20 -15.84 1.08 17.13
CA GLU A 20 -16.98 1.47 16.29
C GLU A 20 -17.07 2.97 16.03
N GLN A 21 -16.74 3.80 17.03
CA GLN A 21 -16.72 5.25 16.83
C GLN A 21 -15.54 5.69 15.96
N ALA A 22 -14.37 5.08 16.12
CA ALA A 22 -13.21 5.32 15.25
C ALA A 22 -13.48 4.85 13.81
N LYS A 23 -14.01 3.64 13.62
CA LYS A 23 -14.41 3.12 12.31
C LYS A 23 -15.42 4.03 11.62
N LYS A 24 -16.39 4.57 12.36
CA LYS A 24 -17.39 5.49 11.80
C LYS A 24 -16.78 6.83 11.38
N LEU A 25 -15.77 7.33 12.11
CA LEU A 25 -15.09 8.59 11.78
C LEU A 25 -14.17 8.45 10.56
N ASP A 26 -13.46 7.33 10.45
CA ASP A 26 -12.49 7.10 9.37
C ASP A 26 -13.12 6.47 8.11
N SER A 27 -14.42 6.13 8.14
CA SER A 27 -15.10 5.54 6.99
C SER A 27 -15.60 6.61 5.98
N PRO A 28 -15.27 6.48 4.68
CA PRO A 28 -14.55 5.36 4.06
C PRO A 28 -13.03 5.44 4.26
N LEU A 29 -12.44 4.38 4.80
CA LEU A 29 -11.02 4.29 5.08
C LEU A 29 -10.29 3.68 3.87
N ILE A 30 -9.22 4.34 3.41
CA ILE A 30 -8.30 3.77 2.41
C ILE A 30 -6.95 3.54 3.09
N LEU A 31 -6.48 2.29 3.10
CA LEU A 31 -5.19 1.94 3.70
C LEU A 31 -4.11 1.91 2.63
N GLN A 32 -3.07 2.73 2.81
CA GLN A 32 -1.97 2.87 1.86
C GLN A 32 -0.73 2.10 2.31
N PHE A 33 -0.27 1.17 1.49
CA PHE A 33 0.96 0.40 1.70
C PHE A 33 2.16 1.01 0.97
N ALA A 34 3.35 0.77 1.51
CA ALA A 34 4.62 1.12 0.88
C ALA A 34 5.60 -0.06 1.01
N GLY A 35 6.11 -0.53 -0.11
CA GLY A 35 7.05 -1.64 -0.18
C GLY A 35 7.29 -2.08 -1.62
N GLU A 36 8.23 -3.00 -1.82
CA GLU A 36 8.63 -3.49 -3.15
C GLU A 36 8.34 -4.99 -3.37
N SER A 37 7.94 -5.73 -2.32
CA SER A 37 7.62 -7.16 -2.44
C SER A 37 6.13 -7.35 -2.72
N PRO A 38 5.74 -7.88 -3.90
CA PRO A 38 4.35 -8.22 -4.19
C PRO A 38 3.73 -9.15 -3.14
N GLU A 39 4.51 -10.15 -2.70
CA GLU A 39 4.06 -11.17 -1.76
C GLU A 39 3.76 -10.57 -0.38
N LEU A 40 4.67 -9.75 0.16
CA LEU A 40 4.47 -9.12 1.47
C LEU A 40 3.34 -8.09 1.45
N ILE A 41 3.21 -7.31 0.37
CA ILE A 41 2.12 -6.33 0.22
C ILE A 41 0.77 -7.04 0.25
N VAL A 42 0.59 -8.09 -0.56
CA VAL A 42 -0.68 -8.82 -0.61
C VAL A 42 -0.96 -9.54 0.70
N GLN A 43 0.05 -10.14 1.33
CA GLN A 43 -0.10 -10.79 2.63
C GLN A 43 -0.59 -9.80 3.69
N ALA A 44 0.00 -8.60 3.75
CA ALA A 44 -0.40 -7.57 4.69
C ALA A 44 -1.77 -6.97 4.34
N ALA A 45 -2.07 -6.74 3.06
CA ALA A 45 -3.34 -6.20 2.62
C ALA A 45 -4.50 -7.16 2.90
N ARG A 46 -4.34 -8.47 2.70
CA ARG A 46 -5.36 -9.48 3.07
C ARG A 46 -5.73 -9.45 4.55
N PHE A 47 -4.79 -9.06 5.41
CA PHE A 47 -5.04 -8.98 6.84
C PHE A 47 -6.01 -7.86 7.22
N VAL A 48 -6.06 -6.77 6.43
CA VAL A 48 -6.80 -5.54 6.75
C VAL A 48 -7.87 -5.16 5.73
N GLN A 49 -7.98 -5.88 4.62
CA GLN A 49 -8.87 -5.52 3.50
C GLN A 49 -10.35 -5.41 3.89
N HIS A 50 -10.79 -6.13 4.93
CA HIS A 50 -12.19 -6.10 5.40
C HIS A 50 -12.49 -4.91 6.33
N ASP A 51 -11.45 -4.21 6.77
CA ASP A 51 -11.54 -3.00 7.59
C ASP A 51 -11.38 -1.71 6.76
N ALA A 52 -11.17 -1.83 5.43
CA ALA A 52 -10.93 -0.71 4.53
C ALA A 52 -11.87 -0.75 3.31
N ALA A 53 -12.24 0.43 2.82
CA ALA A 53 -13.01 0.59 1.59
C ALA A 53 -12.16 0.33 0.33
N ALA A 54 -10.84 0.54 0.41
CA ALA A 54 -9.88 0.24 -0.64
C ALA A 54 -8.47 0.10 -0.08
N ILE A 55 -7.60 -0.56 -0.84
CA ILE A 55 -6.17 -0.65 -0.56
C ILE A 55 -5.39 0.13 -1.62
N ASP A 56 -4.49 1.01 -1.18
CA ASP A 56 -3.69 1.87 -2.04
C ASP A 56 -2.19 1.51 -2.02
N LEU A 57 -1.51 1.61 -3.16
CA LEU A 57 -0.05 1.51 -3.24
C LEU A 57 0.59 2.90 -3.31
N ASN A 58 1.50 3.20 -2.37
CA ASN A 58 2.29 4.42 -2.40
C ASN A 58 3.41 4.32 -3.44
N LEU A 59 3.26 5.10 -4.51
CA LEU A 59 4.25 5.30 -5.56
C LEU A 59 4.71 6.77 -5.62
N GLY A 60 4.58 7.51 -4.51
CA GLY A 60 4.74 8.96 -4.50
C GLY A 60 5.70 9.54 -3.45
N CYS A 61 6.10 8.78 -2.43
CA CYS A 61 6.97 9.29 -1.37
C CYS A 61 8.40 9.58 -1.88
N PRO A 62 8.90 10.84 -1.78
CA PRO A 62 10.25 11.19 -2.22
C PRO A 62 11.29 11.18 -1.08
N GLN A 63 10.91 10.75 0.13
CA GLN A 63 11.76 10.85 1.31
C GLN A 63 12.98 9.93 1.21
N LYS A 64 14.08 10.29 1.89
CA LYS A 64 15.34 9.52 1.86
C LYS A 64 15.15 8.07 2.32
N VAL A 65 14.19 7.80 3.20
CA VAL A 65 13.87 6.43 3.65
C VAL A 65 13.25 5.60 2.51
N ALA A 66 12.42 6.22 1.67
CA ALA A 66 11.84 5.58 0.48
C ALA A 66 12.92 5.23 -0.54
N LYS A 67 13.93 6.10 -0.71
CA LYS A 67 15.10 5.81 -1.54
C LYS A 67 15.88 4.59 -1.05
N LYS A 68 16.09 4.49 0.25
CA LYS A 68 16.87 3.40 0.86
C LYS A 68 16.13 2.06 0.83
N GLY A 69 14.81 2.08 0.96
CA GLY A 69 13.96 0.88 0.95
C GLY A 69 13.25 0.61 -0.37
N ASN A 70 13.64 1.30 -1.44
CA ASN A 70 13.08 1.18 -2.79
C ASN A 70 11.54 1.15 -2.86
N PHE A 71 10.88 2.13 -2.25
CA PHE A 71 9.42 2.30 -2.33
C PHE A 71 9.05 3.74 -2.73
N GLY A 72 7.75 4.03 -2.86
CA GLY A 72 7.28 5.37 -3.17
C GLY A 72 7.72 5.83 -4.56
N ALA A 73 8.16 7.07 -4.68
CA ALA A 73 8.54 7.66 -5.98
C ALA A 73 9.75 6.98 -6.63
N TYR A 74 10.54 6.21 -5.86
CA TYR A 74 11.68 5.47 -6.39
C TYR A 74 11.25 4.16 -7.04
N LEU A 75 10.24 3.50 -6.47
CA LEU A 75 9.63 2.30 -7.05
C LEU A 75 8.87 2.61 -8.34
N LEU A 76 8.26 3.80 -8.45
CA LEU A 76 7.55 4.25 -9.66
C LEU A 76 8.40 4.16 -10.95
N LYS A 77 9.73 4.26 -10.83
CA LYS A 77 10.66 4.18 -11.97
C LYS A 77 10.84 2.75 -12.50
N ASP A 78 10.52 1.74 -11.68
CA ASP A 78 10.54 0.32 -12.07
C ASP A 78 9.14 -0.12 -12.50
N LYS A 79 8.74 0.28 -13.71
CA LYS A 79 7.42 -0.04 -14.28
C LYS A 79 7.11 -1.54 -14.26
N PRO A 80 8.05 -2.45 -14.64
CA PRO A 80 7.81 -3.90 -14.54
C PRO A 80 7.48 -4.38 -13.13
N LEU A 81 8.20 -3.88 -12.11
CA LEU A 81 7.94 -4.26 -10.73
C LEU A 81 6.61 -3.68 -10.22
N VAL A 82 6.30 -2.43 -10.54
CA VAL A 82 5.01 -1.81 -10.20
C VAL A 82 3.86 -2.62 -10.79
N LEU A 83 3.95 -2.98 -12.08
CA LEU A 83 2.94 -3.82 -12.73
C LEU A 83 2.81 -5.17 -12.02
N LYS A 84 3.92 -5.83 -11.68
CA LYS A 84 3.90 -7.10 -10.94
C LYS A 84 3.19 -6.98 -9.59
N ILE A 85 3.44 -5.92 -8.83
CA ILE A 85 2.79 -5.66 -7.54
C ILE A 85 1.29 -5.43 -7.74
N LEU A 86 0.91 -4.49 -8.61
CA LEU A 86 -0.48 -4.12 -8.83
C LEU A 86 -1.30 -5.28 -9.41
N THR A 87 -0.79 -6.02 -10.38
CA THR A 87 -1.44 -7.23 -10.91
C THR A 87 -1.70 -8.24 -9.80
N LYS A 88 -0.73 -8.47 -8.91
CA LYS A 88 -0.92 -9.40 -7.79
C LYS A 88 -1.97 -8.88 -6.82
N MET A 89 -1.95 -7.59 -6.46
CA MET A 89 -2.96 -6.97 -5.60
C MET A 89 -4.37 -7.11 -6.17
N VAL A 90 -4.57 -6.76 -7.44
CA VAL A 90 -5.87 -6.85 -8.12
C VAL A 90 -6.38 -8.30 -8.21
N ASN A 91 -5.49 -9.26 -8.41
CA ASN A 91 -5.87 -10.67 -8.53
C ASN A 91 -6.17 -11.35 -7.18
N GLU A 92 -5.64 -10.81 -6.07
CA GLU A 92 -5.62 -11.52 -4.79
C GLU A 92 -6.38 -10.83 -3.65
N LEU A 93 -6.80 -9.58 -3.84
CA LEU A 93 -7.62 -8.81 -2.90
C LEU A 93 -9.07 -8.72 -3.41
N GLU A 94 -10.01 -8.65 -2.48
CA GLU A 94 -11.44 -8.58 -2.79
C GLU A 94 -11.95 -7.13 -2.86
N CYS A 95 -11.26 -6.19 -2.21
CA CYS A 95 -11.56 -4.76 -2.22
C CYS A 95 -10.93 -4.04 -3.42
N PRO A 96 -11.43 -2.84 -3.79
CA PRO A 96 -10.79 -2.00 -4.78
C PRO A 96 -9.31 -1.72 -4.47
N VAL A 97 -8.48 -1.71 -5.53
CA VAL A 97 -7.07 -1.35 -5.46
C VAL A 97 -6.86 -0.01 -6.15
N THR A 98 -6.11 0.88 -5.50
CA THR A 98 -5.68 2.16 -6.07
C THR A 98 -4.17 2.30 -6.01
N ALA A 99 -3.62 3.27 -6.75
CA ALA A 99 -2.21 3.64 -6.62
C ALA A 99 -2.07 5.16 -6.65
N LYS A 100 -1.25 5.68 -5.74
CA LYS A 100 -0.94 7.11 -5.68
C LYS A 100 0.45 7.39 -6.25
N ILE A 101 0.49 8.00 -7.43
CA ILE A 101 1.74 8.31 -8.16
C ILE A 101 2.17 9.79 -8.02
N ARG A 102 3.34 10.10 -8.58
CA ARG A 102 3.76 11.43 -9.03
C ARG A 102 3.77 11.46 -10.56
N ILE A 103 3.73 12.67 -11.13
CA ILE A 103 4.03 12.86 -12.55
C ILE A 103 5.53 12.63 -12.80
N PHE A 104 5.86 12.18 -14.01
CA PHE A 104 7.22 12.13 -14.53
C PHE A 104 7.65 13.50 -15.07
N ASP A 105 8.91 13.58 -15.53
CA ASP A 105 9.45 14.82 -16.09
C ASP A 105 8.76 15.19 -17.42
N SER A 106 8.23 14.20 -18.15
CA SER A 106 7.40 14.40 -19.35
C SER A 106 5.96 13.95 -19.13
N GLU A 107 5.04 14.64 -19.82
CA GLU A 107 3.62 14.26 -19.87
C GLU A 107 3.45 12.89 -20.54
N GLU A 108 4.17 12.64 -21.64
CA GLU A 108 4.14 11.36 -22.37
C GLU A 108 4.50 10.18 -21.47
N GLU A 109 5.56 10.30 -20.67
CA GLU A 109 5.95 9.22 -19.75
C GLU A 109 4.93 9.02 -18.61
N THR A 110 4.27 10.11 -18.18
CA THR A 110 3.19 10.03 -17.20
C THR A 110 1.96 9.33 -17.76
N LEU A 111 1.62 9.58 -19.04
CA LEU A 111 0.51 8.94 -19.71
C LEU A 111 0.80 7.46 -20.02
N ASP A 112 2.02 7.11 -20.43
CA ASP A 112 2.44 5.71 -20.64
C ASP A 112 2.39 4.86 -19.35
N MET A 113 2.50 5.50 -18.19
CA MET A 113 2.37 4.83 -16.89
C MET A 113 0.92 4.49 -16.51
N CYS A 114 -0.07 5.24 -17.01
CA CYS A 114 -1.48 5.16 -16.62
C CYS A 114 -2.29 4.25 -17.56
#